data_AF-A0A849N166-F1
#
_entry.id   AF-A0A849N166-F1
#
_cell.length_a   1.000
_cell.length_b   1.000
_cell.length_c   1.000
_cell.angle_alpha   90.00
_cell.angle_beta   90.00
_cell.angle_gamma   90.00
#
_symmetry.space_group_name_H-M   'P 1'
#
loop_
_entity.id
_entity.type
_entity.pdbx_description
1 polymer ?
#
loop_
_entity_poly.entity_id
_entity_poly.type
_entity_poly.pdbx_seq_one_letter_code
_entity_poly.pdbx_strand_id
1 'polypeptide(L)'
;MQILKDLPPGTIWPHLLEAIEVNVLSDLRSYAQSKQNDVERGADTPDLAALLVDKYCEGLAVALRIAGIDSSVRQEGDRLCRVIDAKFDEHRQARWAARPCSLNY
;
A
#
# COMPACT_ATOMS: atom_id res chain seq x y z
N MET A 1 1.56 7.25 19.65
CA MET A 1 0.89 8.52 19.33
C MET A 1 0.01 8.27 18.13
N GLN A 2 -1.31 8.36 18.31
CA GLN A 2 -2.30 8.20 17.25
C GLN A 2 -3.10 9.50 17.20
N ILE A 3 -2.61 10.43 16.37
CA ILE A 3 -2.87 11.87 16.53
C ILE A 3 -4.36 12.19 16.64
N LEU A 4 -5.21 11.55 15.82
CA LEU A 4 -6.64 11.83 15.79
C LEU A 4 -7.43 11.06 16.86
N LYS A 5 -6.98 9.86 17.25
CA LYS A 5 -7.60 9.04 18.31
C LYS A 5 -7.33 9.59 19.71
N ASP A 6 -6.23 10.33 19.87
CA ASP A 6 -5.84 10.97 21.13
C ASP A 6 -6.62 12.28 21.38
N LEU A 7 -7.42 12.77 20.42
CA LEU A 7 -8.22 13.99 20.55
C LEU A 7 -9.50 13.76 21.37
N PRO A 8 -10.03 14.81 22.05
CA PRO A 8 -11.30 14.72 22.75
C PRO A 8 -12.45 14.23 21.84
N PRO A 9 -13.40 13.43 22.36
CA PRO A 9 -14.58 13.03 21.61
C PRO A 9 -15.32 14.23 21.01
N GLY A 10 -15.72 14.12 19.74
CA GLY A 10 -16.41 15.19 19.02
C GLY A 10 -15.51 16.26 18.38
N THR A 11 -14.18 16.19 18.56
CA THR A 11 -13.23 17.10 17.91
C THR A 11 -13.21 16.91 16.39
N ILE A 12 -13.32 15.66 15.93
CA ILE A 12 -13.31 15.32 14.51
C ILE A 12 -14.65 14.71 14.14
N TRP A 13 -15.18 15.16 13.01
CA TRP A 13 -16.40 14.60 12.46
C TRP A 13 -16.12 13.19 11.91
N PRO A 14 -16.84 12.13 12.34
CA PRO A 14 -16.55 10.76 11.92
C PRO A 14 -16.52 10.56 10.40
N HIS A 15 -17.44 11.22 9.68
CA HIS A 15 -17.50 11.17 8.22
C HIS A 15 -16.25 11.74 7.52
N LEU A 16 -15.49 12.62 8.18
CA LEU A 16 -14.21 13.08 7.65
C LEU A 16 -13.18 11.94 7.62
N LEU A 17 -13.13 11.10 8.66
CA LEU A 17 -12.20 9.96 8.73
C LEU A 17 -12.54 8.92 7.66
N GLU A 18 -13.84 8.63 7.49
CA GLU A 18 -14.34 7.77 6.42
C GLU A 18 -13.98 8.33 5.04
N ALA A 19 -14.19 9.63 4.82
CA ALA A 19 -13.85 10.29 3.56
C ALA A 19 -12.35 10.26 3.27
N ILE A 20 -11.49 10.39 4.29
CA ILE A 20 -10.04 10.24 4.14
C ILE A 20 -9.71 8.81 3.69
N GLU A 21 -10.22 7.79 4.36
CA GLU A 21 -9.97 6.39 3.98
C GLU A 21 -10.42 6.11 2.54
N VAL A 22 -11.64 6.53 2.17
CA VAL A 22 -12.18 6.34 0.82
C VAL A 22 -11.28 6.97 -0.25
N ASN A 23 -10.80 8.19 -0.02
CA ASN A 23 -9.91 8.86 -0.97
C ASN A 23 -8.55 8.16 -1.07
N VAL A 24 -7.98 7.72 0.05
CA VAL A 24 -6.71 6.97 0.04
C VAL A 24 -6.85 5.63 -0.70
N LEU A 25 -7.96 4.91 -0.52
CA LEU A 25 -8.25 3.69 -1.26
C LEU A 25 -8.43 3.94 -2.77
N SER A 26 -9.12 5.03 -3.13
CA SER A 26 -9.30 5.44 -4.53
C SER A 26 -7.96 5.75 -5.20
N ASP A 27 -7.09 6.46 -4.49
CA ASP A 27 -5.75 6.81 -4.98
C ASP A 27 -4.86 5.56 -5.12
N LEU A 28 -4.85 4.66 -4.12
CA LEU A 28 -4.13 3.38 -4.20
C LEU A 28 -4.57 2.56 -5.42
N ARG A 29 -5.87 2.47 -5.69
CA ARG A 29 -6.41 1.77 -6.87
C ARG A 29 -5.96 2.41 -8.17
N SER A 30 -5.99 3.75 -8.22
CA SER A 30 -5.55 4.52 -9.39
C SER A 30 -4.06 4.30 -9.67
N TYR A 31 -3.23 4.32 -8.63
CA TYR A 31 -1.80 4.03 -8.73
C TYR A 31 -1.55 2.59 -9.22
N ALA A 32 -2.26 1.60 -8.65
CA ALA A 32 -2.16 0.22 -9.10
C ALA A 32 -2.58 0.02 -10.55
N GLN A 33 -3.66 0.68 -11.00
CA GLN A 33 -4.09 0.65 -12.39
C GLN A 33 -3.02 1.25 -13.32
N SER A 34 -2.42 2.37 -12.93
CA SER A 34 -1.31 2.95 -13.71
C SER A 34 -0.16 1.96 -13.86
N LYS A 35 0.15 1.21 -12.79
CA LYS A 35 1.20 0.18 -12.81
C LYS A 35 0.82 -1.03 -13.67
N GLN A 36 -0.45 -1.41 -13.72
CA GLN A 36 -0.93 -2.44 -14.68
C GLN A 36 -0.74 -1.98 -16.12
N ASN A 37 -1.11 -0.74 -16.44
CA ASN A 37 -0.94 -0.20 -17.78
C ASN A 37 0.55 -0.15 -18.19
N ASP A 38 1.46 0.12 -17.24
CA ASP A 38 2.91 0.06 -17.46
C ASP A 38 3.39 -1.35 -17.79
N VAL A 39 2.83 -2.37 -17.15
CA VAL A 39 3.10 -3.78 -17.46
C VAL A 39 2.56 -4.16 -18.83
N GLU A 40 1.31 -3.80 -19.15
CA GLU A 40 0.67 -4.11 -20.44
C GLU A 40 1.42 -3.55 -21.64
N ARG A 41 1.99 -2.34 -21.50
CA ARG A 41 2.81 -1.71 -22.55
C ARG A 41 4.29 -2.13 -22.53
N GLY A 42 4.67 -3.04 -21.64
CA GLY A 42 6.04 -3.58 -21.51
C GLY A 42 7.06 -2.60 -20.90
N ALA A 43 6.60 -1.54 -20.23
CA ALA A 43 7.48 -0.58 -19.56
C ALA A 43 7.99 -1.10 -18.21
N ASP A 44 7.17 -1.85 -17.48
CA ASP A 44 7.50 -2.49 -16.21
C ASP A 44 7.30 -4.02 -16.28
N THR A 45 7.95 -4.77 -15.40
CA THR A 45 7.62 -6.19 -15.17
C THR A 45 6.50 -6.31 -14.13
N PRO A 46 5.68 -7.38 -14.15
CA PRO A 46 4.69 -7.62 -13.09
C PRO A 46 5.27 -7.57 -11.69
N ASP A 47 6.44 -8.19 -11.48
CA ASP A 47 7.12 -8.23 -10.19
C ASP A 47 7.50 -6.82 -9.69
N LEU A 48 8.14 -6.02 -10.55
CA LEU A 48 8.51 -4.65 -10.21
C LEU A 48 7.28 -3.78 -9.93
N ALA A 49 6.26 -3.87 -10.79
CA ALA A 49 5.03 -3.10 -10.65
C ALA A 49 4.31 -3.43 -9.33
N ALA A 50 4.16 -4.71 -8.99
CA ALA A 50 3.56 -5.14 -7.74
C ALA A 50 4.40 -4.72 -6.52
N LEU A 51 5.74 -4.77 -6.60
CA LEU A 51 6.61 -4.24 -5.55
C LEU A 51 6.39 -2.74 -5.30
N LEU A 52 6.31 -1.93 -6.36
CA LEU A 52 6.07 -0.49 -6.23
C LEU A 52 4.72 -0.21 -5.55
N VAL A 53 3.67 -0.95 -5.91
CA VAL A 53 2.35 -0.86 -5.26
C VAL A 53 2.43 -1.29 -3.79
N ASP A 54 3.13 -2.39 -3.48
CA ASP A 54 3.29 -2.86 -2.09
C ASP A 54 3.94 -1.81 -1.19
N LYS A 55 4.99 -1.14 -1.69
CA LYS A 55 5.69 -0.08 -0.94
C LYS A 55 4.86 1.18 -0.80
N TYR A 56 4.13 1.56 -1.84
CA TYR A 56 3.20 2.67 -1.77
C TYR A 56 2.10 2.42 -0.72
N CYS A 57 1.47 1.24 -0.78
CA CYS A 57 0.47 0.81 0.17
C CYS A 57 1.00 0.78 1.62
N GLU A 58 2.23 0.29 1.83
CA GLU A 58 2.84 0.28 3.16
C GLU A 58 2.98 1.69 3.73
N GLY A 59 3.43 2.65 2.92
CA GLY A 59 3.52 4.06 3.31
C GLY A 59 2.16 4.64 3.70
N LEU A 60 1.12 4.38 2.90
CA LEU A 60 -0.25 4.83 3.19
C LEU A 60 -0.79 4.21 4.48
N ALA A 61 -0.61 2.90 4.69
CA ALA A 61 -1.06 2.21 5.89
C ALA A 61 -0.36 2.73 7.15
N VAL A 62 0.95 3.02 7.06
CA VAL A 62 1.71 3.68 8.15
C VAL A 62 1.14 5.06 8.45
N ALA A 63 0.87 5.88 7.42
CA ALA A 63 0.35 7.22 7.59
C ALA A 63 -1.03 7.23 8.27
N LEU A 64 -1.96 6.38 7.82
CA LEU A 64 -3.28 6.24 8.43
C LEU A 64 -3.20 5.75 9.88
N ARG A 65 -2.31 4.80 10.17
CA ARG A 65 -2.07 4.34 11.55
C ARG A 65 -1.51 5.45 12.45
N ILE A 66 -0.60 6.29 11.97
CA ILE A 66 -0.08 7.45 12.71
C ILE A 66 -1.20 8.47 12.97
N ALA A 67 -2.06 8.69 11.97
CA ALA A 67 -3.25 9.51 12.14
C ALA A 67 -4.25 8.87 13.12
N GLY A 68 -4.20 7.56 13.34
CA GLY A 68 -5.20 6.85 14.16
C GLY A 68 -6.47 6.53 13.38
N ILE A 69 -6.39 6.41 12.06
CA ILE A 69 -7.49 5.98 11.21
C ILE A 69 -7.39 4.46 11.05
N ASP A 70 -8.41 3.74 11.49
CA ASP A 70 -8.53 2.32 11.19
C ASP A 70 -8.80 2.17 9.70
N SER A 71 -8.05 1.30 9.01
CA SER A 71 -8.10 1.26 7.57
C SER A 71 -7.89 -0.13 6.98
N SER A 72 -8.60 -0.38 5.88
CA SER A 72 -8.51 -1.55 5.00
C SER A 72 -7.43 -1.44 3.92
N VAL A 73 -6.66 -0.34 3.87
CA VAL A 73 -5.65 -0.06 2.82
C VAL A 73 -4.67 -1.22 2.60
N ARG A 74 -4.20 -1.86 3.68
CA ARG A 74 -3.25 -2.98 3.57
C ARG A 74 -3.87 -4.20 2.88
N GLN A 75 -5.11 -4.53 3.23
CA GLN A 75 -5.85 -5.63 2.62
C GLN A 75 -6.09 -5.38 1.13
N GLU A 76 -6.46 -4.14 0.77
CA GLU A 76 -6.66 -3.77 -0.63
C GLU A 76 -5.35 -3.77 -1.42
N GLY A 77 -4.25 -3.28 -0.84
CA GLY A 77 -2.93 -3.34 -1.45
C GLY A 77 -2.47 -4.76 -1.74
N ASP A 78 -2.67 -5.68 -0.79
CA ASP A 78 -2.32 -7.10 -0.97
C ASP A 78 -3.15 -7.76 -2.08
N ARG A 79 -4.45 -7.39 -2.19
CA ARG A 79 -5.30 -7.82 -3.30
C ARG A 79 -4.77 -7.30 -4.62
N LEU A 80 -4.47 -6.00 -4.71
CA LEU A 80 -3.98 -5.35 -5.93
C LEU A 80 -2.63 -5.92 -6.39
N CYS A 81 -1.71 -6.18 -5.47
CA CYS A 81 -0.42 -6.80 -5.78
C CYS A 81 -0.58 -8.17 -6.44
N ARG A 82 -1.51 -9.01 -5.96
CA ARG A 82 -1.81 -10.33 -6.57
C ARG A 82 -2.50 -10.24 -7.92
N VAL A 83 -3.23 -9.16 -8.18
CA VAL A 83 -3.82 -8.90 -9.50
C VAL A 83 -2.74 -8.53 -10.50
N ILE A 84 -1.77 -7.70 -10.11
CA ILE A 84 -0.65 -7.28 -10.97
C ILE A 84 0.31 -8.45 -11.21
N ASP A 85 0.65 -9.18 -10.15
CA ASP A 85 1.59 -10.28 -10.16
C ASP A 85 0.99 -11.51 -9.46
N ALA A 86 0.61 -12.50 -10.27
CA ALA A 86 0.04 -13.75 -9.77
C ALA A 86 1.01 -14.54 -8.86
N LYS A 87 2.32 -14.28 -8.95
CA LYS A 87 3.37 -14.91 -8.14
C LYS A 87 3.92 -13.97 -7.06
N PHE A 88 3.19 -12.92 -6.72
CA PHE A 88 3.65 -11.86 -5.82
C PHE A 88 4.24 -12.39 -4.51
N ASP A 89 3.60 -13.37 -3.87
CA ASP A 89 4.05 -13.93 -2.61
C ASP A 89 5.40 -14.67 -2.76
N GLU A 90 5.59 -15.42 -3.86
CA GLU A 90 6.86 -16.09 -4.19
C GLU A 90 7.96 -15.06 -4.47
N HIS A 91 7.69 -14.07 -5.32
CA HIS A 91 8.65 -13.02 -5.65
C HIS A 91 9.03 -12.19 -4.42
N ARG A 92 8.08 -11.89 -3.53
CA ARG A 92 8.34 -11.20 -2.27
C ARG A 92 9.28 -11.99 -1.37
N GLN A 93 9.07 -13.29 -1.23
CA GLN A 93 9.99 -14.16 -0.48
C GLN A 93 11.37 -14.23 -1.14
N ALA A 94 11.42 -14.38 -2.46
CA ALA A 94 12.67 -14.40 -3.22
C ALA A 94 13.50 -13.12 -3.02
N ARG A 95 12.86 -11.95 -3.00
CA ARG A 95 13.54 -10.68 -2.71
C ARG A 95 14.20 -10.65 -1.34
N TRP A 96 13.49 -11.13 -0.31
CA TRP A 96 14.07 -11.22 1.04
C TRP A 96 15.21 -12.24 1.11
N ALA A 97 15.03 -13.40 0.47
CA ALA A 97 16.04 -14.46 0.41
C ALA A 97 17.31 -14.03 -0.34
N ALA A 98 17.17 -13.21 -1.38
CA ALA A 98 18.29 -12.66 -2.15
C ALA A 98 19.18 -11.71 -1.34
N ARG A 99 18.71 -11.22 -0.17
CA ARG A 99 19.45 -10.30 0.72
C ARG A 99 20.15 -9.17 -0.04
N PRO A 100 19.45 -8.40 -0.89
CA PRO A 100 20.08 -7.47 -1.83
C PRO A 100 20.91 -6.37 -1.15
N CYS A 101 20.63 -6.06 0.12
CA CYS A 101 21.33 -5.05 0.91
C CYS A 101 22.14 -5.65 2.07
N SER A 102 22.50 -6.93 2.02
CA SER A 102 23.33 -7.53 3.08
C SER A 102 24.75 -6.94 3.05
N LEU A 103 25.14 -6.31 4.15
CA LEU A 103 26.53 -5.98 4.44
C LEU A 103 27.14 -7.24 5.09
N ASN A 104 27.82 -8.07 4.29
CA ASN A 104 28.61 -9.18 4.80
C ASN A 104 29.98 -8.61 5.20
N TYR A 105 30.23 -8.52 6.51
CA TYR A 105 31.54 -8.22 7.10
C TYR A 105 32.20 -9.52 7.56
#